data_AF-A0A7C3X5X4-F1
#
_entry.id   AF-A0A7C3X5X4-F1
#
_cell.length_a   1.000
_cell.length_b   1.000
_cell.length_c   1.000
_cell.angle_alpha   90.00
_cell.angle_beta   90.00
_cell.angle_gamma   90.00
#
_symmetry.space_group_name_H-M   'P 1'
#
loop_
_entity.id
_entity.type
_entity.pdbx_description
1 polymer ?
#
loop_
_entity_poly.entity_id
_entity_poly.type
_entity_poly.pdbx_seq_one_letter_code
_entity_poly.pdbx_strand_id
1 'polypeptide(L)'
;MEEFWVKLQAIDRRYLYAALLLIVVIGLLVPIPLPLAVGPQARGVYESIENADPNKIVLISTLWSASTQGENRPQTRVILEHVMRRRLRFALIAFGDPQSTILAQEVAEGLARQYHYEYGKDWINL
;
A
#
# COMPACT_ATOMS: atom_id res chain seq x y z
N MET A 1 -43.62 1.24 -6.19
CA MET A 1 -42.18 0.92 -5.97
C MET A 1 -41.88 -0.56 -6.16
N GLU A 2 -42.75 -1.47 -5.73
CA GLU A 2 -42.54 -2.93 -5.91
C GLU A 2 -42.39 -3.35 -7.39
N GLU A 3 -43.20 -2.80 -8.30
CA GLU A 3 -43.09 -3.12 -9.73
C GLU A 3 -41.74 -2.78 -10.36
N PHE A 4 -41.05 -1.75 -9.86
CA PHE A 4 -39.73 -1.36 -10.35
C PHE A 4 -38.69 -2.42 -10.02
N TRP A 5 -38.71 -2.93 -8.78
CA TRP A 5 -37.78 -3.97 -8.31
C TRP A 5 -38.00 -5.30 -9.04
N VAL A 6 -39.25 -5.67 -9.30
CA VAL A 6 -39.58 -6.88 -10.07
C VAL A 6 -39.06 -6.79 -11.51
N LYS A 7 -39.21 -5.62 -12.16
CA LYS A 7 -38.66 -5.38 -13.51
C LYS A 7 -37.14 -5.41 -13.52
N LEU A 8 -36.49 -4.90 -12.47
CA LEU A 8 -35.03 -4.92 -12.34
C LEU A 8 -34.49 -6.35 -12.18
N GLN A 9 -35.18 -7.20 -11.41
CA GLN A 9 -34.83 -8.62 -11.25
C GLN A 9 -35.06 -9.47 -12.50
N ALA A 10 -35.97 -9.03 -13.39
CA ALA A 10 -36.23 -9.70 -14.66
C ALA A 10 -35.17 -9.40 -15.74
N ILE A 11 -34.23 -8.48 -15.50
CA ILE A 11 -33.14 -8.19 -16.44
C ILE A 11 -32.20 -9.39 -16.52
N ASP A 12 -31.95 -9.85 -17.74
CA ASP A 12 -31.00 -10.93 -17.97
C ASP A 12 -29.58 -10.52 -17.52
N ARG A 13 -28.97 -11.36 -16.67
CA ARG A 13 -27.63 -11.15 -16.12
C ARG A 13 -26.56 -10.89 -17.18
N ARG A 14 -26.73 -11.38 -18.42
CA ARG A 14 -25.81 -11.14 -19.54
C ARG A 14 -25.64 -9.66 -19.83
N TYR A 15 -26.73 -8.88 -19.79
CA TYR A 15 -26.65 -7.44 -20.01
C TYR A 15 -25.95 -6.73 -18.85
N LEU A 16 -26.13 -7.20 -17.61
CA LEU A 16 -25.40 -6.68 -16.45
C LEU A 16 -23.89 -6.93 -16.58
N TYR A 17 -23.49 -8.14 -16.97
CA TYR A 17 -22.06 -8.45 -17.20
C TYR A 17 -21.48 -7.70 -18.40
N ALA A 18 -22.24 -7.51 -19.48
CA ALA A 18 -21.80 -6.71 -20.62
C ALA A 18 -21.63 -5.23 -20.25
N ALA A 19 -22.56 -4.66 -19.48
CA ALA A 19 -22.46 -3.29 -18.97
C ALA A 19 -21.26 -3.13 -18.01
N LEU A 20 -21.06 -4.08 -17.09
CA LEU A 20 -19.90 -4.09 -16.20
C LEU A 20 -18.59 -4.14 -16.98
N LEU A 21 -18.48 -5.06 -17.95
CA LEU A 21 -17.32 -5.18 -18.82
C LEU A 21 -17.06 -3.86 -19.56
N LEU A 22 -18.09 -3.26 -20.13
CA LEU A 22 -17.98 -1.98 -20.85
C LEU A 22 -17.50 -0.86 -19.92
N ILE A 23 -18.04 -0.74 -18.72
CA ILE A 23 -17.62 0.26 -17.72
C ILE A 23 -16.15 0.07 -17.34
N VAL A 24 -15.71 -1.17 -17.07
CA VAL A 24 -14.32 -1.48 -16.74
C VAL A 24 -13.38 -1.16 -17.91
N VAL A 25 -13.73 -1.58 -19.13
CA VAL A 25 -12.93 -1.31 -20.33
C VAL A 25 -12.81 0.18 -20.59
N ILE A 26 -13.91 0.95 -20.47
CA ILE A 26 -13.88 2.40 -20.61
C ILE A 26 -12.98 3.02 -19.53
N GLY A 27 -13.12 2.61 -18.26
CA GLY A 27 -12.29 3.14 -17.17
C GLY A 27 -10.79 2.84 -17.30
N LEU A 28 -10.43 1.75 -17.99
CA LEU A 28 -9.03 1.39 -18.27
C LEU A 28 -8.47 2.13 -19.49
N LEU A 29 -9.28 2.33 -20.55
CA LEU A 29 -8.84 2.97 -21.79
C LEU A 29 -8.91 4.49 -21.76
N VAL A 30 -9.84 5.04 -20.98
CA VAL A 30 -10.02 6.49 -20.83
C VAL A 30 -9.33 6.93 -19.56
N PRO A 31 -8.22 7.70 -19.63
CA PRO A 31 -7.57 8.22 -18.44
C PRO A 31 -8.50 9.21 -17.74
N ILE A 32 -8.99 8.85 -16.56
CA ILE A 32 -9.79 9.73 -15.71
C ILE A 32 -8.81 10.46 -14.79
N PRO A 33 -8.56 11.77 -14.96
CA PRO A 33 -7.71 12.52 -14.05
C PRO A 33 -8.43 12.66 -12.71
N LEU A 34 -8.05 11.84 -11.74
CA LEU A 34 -8.53 11.96 -10.37
C LEU A 34 -7.62 12.95 -9.62
N PRO A 35 -8.17 14.04 -9.04
CA PRO A 35 -7.37 14.95 -8.25
C PRO A 35 -6.83 14.20 -7.02
N LEU A 36 -5.51 14.02 -6.98
CA LEU A 36 -4.82 13.42 -5.84
C LEU A 36 -4.66 14.48 -4.76
N ALA A 37 -5.63 14.58 -3.86
CA ALA A 37 -5.49 15.38 -2.66
C ALA A 37 -4.71 14.59 -1.59
N VAL A 38 -3.79 15.27 -0.91
CA VAL A 38 -3.08 14.67 0.24
C VAL A 38 -4.06 14.56 1.40
N GLY A 39 -4.50 13.33 1.68
CA GLY A 39 -5.37 13.04 2.83
C GLY A 39 -4.65 13.25 4.17
N PRO A 40 -5.41 13.48 5.26
CA PRO A 40 -4.85 13.68 6.60
C PRO A 40 -4.01 12.49 7.07
N GLN A 41 -4.34 11.26 6.64
CA GLN A 41 -3.59 10.06 6.99
C GLN A 41 -2.19 10.06 6.34
N ALA A 42 -2.10 10.38 5.05
CA ALA A 42 -0.84 10.47 4.34
C ALA A 42 0.06 11.56 4.93
N ARG A 43 -0.54 12.71 5.28
CA ARG A 43 0.17 13.80 5.97
C ARG A 43 0.66 13.39 7.35
N GLY A 44 -0.17 12.70 8.14
CA GLY A 44 0.20 12.22 9.47
C GLY A 44 1.37 11.25 9.45
N VAL A 45 1.43 10.34 8.47
CA VAL A 45 2.58 9.43 8.29
C VAL A 45 3.84 10.23 7.94
N TYR A 46 3.74 11.17 7.00
CA TYR A 46 4.86 12.03 6.60
C TYR A 46 5.42 12.82 7.80
N GLU A 47 4.55 13.50 8.53
CA GLU A 47 4.93 14.30 9.71
C GLU A 47 5.47 13.44 10.85
N SER A 48 4.97 12.22 11.03
CA SER A 48 5.49 11.29 12.05
C SER A 48 6.94 10.88 11.76
N ILE A 49 7.28 10.67 10.49
CA ILE A 49 8.66 10.38 10.07
C ILE A 49 9.52 11.65 10.20
N GLU A 50 9.00 12.81 9.78
CA GLU A 50 9.74 14.07 9.84
C GLU A 50 10.05 14.54 11.27
N ASN A 51 9.22 14.18 12.24
CA ASN A 51 9.40 14.54 13.65
C ASN A 51 9.99 13.42 14.51
N ALA A 52 10.37 12.29 13.91
CA ALA A 52 10.95 11.17 14.65
C ALA A 52 12.31 11.53 15.26
N ASP A 53 12.53 11.11 16.51
CA ASP A 53 13.80 11.25 17.22
C ASP A 53 14.87 10.35 16.58
N PRO A 54 15.99 10.91 16.07
CA PRO A 54 17.05 10.14 15.41
C PRO A 54 17.72 9.10 16.30
N ASN A 55 17.62 9.24 17.63
CA ASN A 55 18.19 8.31 18.59
C ASN A 55 17.28 7.10 18.89
N LYS A 56 16.06 7.09 18.34
CA LYS A 56 15.08 6.01 18.51
C LYS A 56 14.91 5.21 17.22
N ILE A 57 14.32 4.02 17.37
CA ILE A 57 14.00 3.13 16.26
C ILE A 57 12.57 3.41 15.81
N VAL A 58 12.37 3.61 14.51
CA VAL A 58 11.05 3.69 13.89
C VAL A 58 10.49 2.27 13.71
N LEU A 59 9.37 1.96 14.36
CA LEU A 59 8.70 0.69 14.18
C LEU A 59 7.69 0.79 13.02
N ILE A 60 7.81 -0.09 12.04
CA ILE A 60 6.98 -0.09 10.83
C ILE A 60 6.28 -1.44 10.76
N SER A 61 4.96 -1.41 10.84
CA SER A 61 4.17 -2.61 10.72
C SER A 61 3.82 -2.91 9.26
N THR A 62 4.04 -4.15 8.84
CA THR A 62 3.65 -4.63 7.51
C THR A 62 2.56 -5.68 7.64
N LEU A 63 1.37 -5.37 7.12
CA LEU A 63 0.23 -6.30 7.04
C LEU A 63 -0.23 -6.40 5.60
N TRP A 64 0.49 -7.17 4.79
CA TRP A 64 0.10 -7.43 3.41
C TRP A 64 0.70 -8.74 2.91
N SER A 65 0.10 -9.28 1.85
CA SER A 65 0.49 -10.56 1.25
C SER A 65 0.51 -10.43 -0.27
N ALA A 66 0.81 -11.52 -0.97
CA ALA A 66 0.90 -11.51 -2.42
C ALA A 66 -0.39 -11.02 -3.11
N SER A 67 -1.56 -11.26 -2.50
CA SER A 67 -2.86 -10.83 -3.05
C SER A 67 -3.09 -9.31 -3.01
N THR A 68 -2.36 -8.59 -2.16
CA THR A 68 -2.49 -7.14 -1.93
C THR A 68 -1.18 -6.39 -2.23
N GLN A 69 -0.26 -7.07 -2.92
CA GLN A 69 1.07 -6.55 -3.20
C GLN A 69 1.04 -5.34 -4.15
N GLY A 70 0.06 -5.29 -5.07
CA GLY A 70 -0.06 -4.24 -6.07
C GLY A 70 -0.14 -2.85 -5.45
N GLU A 71 -0.88 -2.73 -4.34
CA GLU A 71 -1.06 -1.50 -3.59
C GLU A 71 -0.06 -1.34 -2.43
N ASN A 72 0.26 -2.41 -1.70
CA ASN A 72 0.98 -2.29 -0.42
C ASN A 72 2.50 -2.26 -0.57
N ARG A 73 3.05 -2.93 -1.59
CA ARG A 73 4.49 -2.91 -1.87
C ARG A 73 5.02 -1.52 -2.21
N PRO A 74 4.42 -0.75 -3.14
CA PRO A 74 4.89 0.61 -3.41
C PRO A 74 4.74 1.53 -2.19
N GLN A 75 3.67 1.38 -1.40
CA GLN A 75 3.51 2.16 -0.15
C GLN A 75 4.62 1.86 0.86
N THR A 76 4.89 0.57 1.11
CA THR A 76 5.97 0.13 2.00
C THR A 76 7.32 0.69 1.53
N ARG A 77 7.59 0.62 0.22
CA ARG A 77 8.81 1.17 -0.37
C ARG A 77 8.97 2.66 -0.11
N VAL A 78 7.92 3.46 -0.32
CA VAL A 78 7.96 4.92 -0.12
C VAL A 78 8.19 5.27 1.35
N ILE A 79 7.54 4.58 2.28
CA ILE A 79 7.74 4.77 3.72
C ILE A 79 9.20 4.48 4.11
N LEU A 80 9.74 3.33 3.67
CA LEU A 80 11.11 2.95 3.97
C LEU A 80 12.13 3.90 3.32
N GLU A 81 11.88 4.32 2.09
CA GLU A 81 12.73 5.32 1.43
C GLU A 81 12.76 6.64 2.21
N HIS A 82 11.61 7.13 2.68
CA HIS A 82 11.52 8.35 3.48
C HIS A 82 12.30 8.21 4.80
N VAL A 83 12.11 7.10 5.52
CA VAL A 83 12.87 6.78 6.74
C VAL A 83 14.38 6.74 6.49
N MET A 84 14.80 6.09 5.40
CA MET A 84 16.22 6.00 5.03
C MET A 84 16.82 7.34 4.60
N ARG A 85 16.07 8.18 3.87
CA ARG A 85 16.49 9.55 3.52
C ARG A 85 16.71 10.41 4.74
N ARG A 86 15.93 10.20 5.79
CA ARG A 86 16.06 10.85 7.10
C ARG A 86 17.16 10.24 7.99
N ARG A 87 17.87 9.21 7.51
CA ARG A 87 18.94 8.51 8.23
C ARG A 87 18.49 7.92 9.57
N LEU A 88 17.22 7.52 9.66
CA LEU A 88 16.63 6.93 10.86
C LEU A 88 16.82 5.41 10.86
N ARG A 89 17.01 4.82 12.05
CA ARG A 89 16.99 3.37 12.22
C ARG A 89 15.55 2.86 12.27
N PHE A 90 15.29 1.66 11.76
CA PHE A 90 13.93 1.11 11.74
C PHE A 90 13.85 -0.39 12.04
N ALA A 91 12.70 -0.83 12.53
CA ALA A 91 12.37 -2.24 12.68
C ALA A 91 11.07 -2.53 11.92
N LEU A 92 11.08 -3.60 11.14
CA LEU A 92 9.87 -4.13 10.53
C LEU A 92 9.22 -5.12 11.49
N ILE A 93 7.89 -5.11 11.54
CA ILE A 93 7.12 -6.12 12.26
C ILE A 93 5.90 -6.54 11.43
N ALA A 94 5.81 -7.83 11.17
CA ALA A 94 4.66 -8.40 10.47
C ALA A 94 3.70 -9.06 11.45
N PHE A 95 2.39 -8.93 11.19
CA PHE A 95 1.35 -9.60 11.97
C PHE A 95 0.44 -10.45 11.07
N GLY A 96 0.03 -11.61 11.60
CA GLY A 96 -1.02 -12.46 11.01
C GLY A 96 -0.55 -13.35 9.86
N ASP A 97 0.00 -12.77 8.79
CA ASP A 97 0.40 -13.50 7.58
C ASP A 97 1.93 -13.67 7.50
N PRO A 98 2.47 -14.91 7.54
CA PRO A 98 3.90 -15.16 7.38
C PRO A 98 4.51 -14.64 6.08
N GLN A 99 3.71 -14.48 5.01
CA GLN A 99 4.18 -13.91 3.74
C GLN A 99 4.60 -12.44 3.89
N SER A 100 3.95 -11.70 4.81
CA SER A 100 4.23 -10.28 5.02
C SER A 100 5.69 -10.04 5.42
N THR A 101 6.25 -10.86 6.31
CA THR A 101 7.65 -10.74 6.75
C THR A 101 8.62 -10.88 5.58
N ILE A 102 8.40 -11.87 4.71
CA ILE A 102 9.27 -12.17 3.56
C ILE A 102 9.19 -11.06 2.51
N LEU A 103 7.98 -10.61 2.20
CA LEU A 103 7.76 -9.57 1.20
C LEU A 103 8.29 -8.21 1.67
N ALA A 104 8.13 -7.89 2.96
CA ALA A 104 8.69 -6.69 3.56
C ALA A 104 10.24 -6.72 3.60
N GLN A 105 10.81 -7.89 3.92
CA GLN A 105 12.27 -8.12 3.87
C GLN A 105 12.82 -7.79 2.48
N GLU A 106 12.19 -8.31 1.42
CA GLU A 106 12.64 -8.11 0.04
C GLU A 106 12.70 -6.62 -0.33
N VAL A 107 11.68 -5.85 0.06
CA VAL A 107 11.63 -4.40 -0.17
C VAL A 107 12.73 -3.68 0.60
N ALA A 108 12.91 -4.01 1.88
CA ALA A 108 13.91 -3.38 2.74
C ALA A 108 15.34 -3.69 2.29
N GLU A 109 15.65 -4.92 1.89
CA GLU A 109 16.96 -5.30 1.36
C GLU A 109 17.30 -4.60 0.05
N GLY A 110 16.30 -4.41 -0.82
CA GLY A 110 16.46 -3.65 -2.06
C GLY A 110 16.87 -2.20 -1.78
N LEU A 111 16.17 -1.54 -0.86
CA LEU A 111 16.44 -0.15 -0.49
C LEU A 111 17.70 0.00 0.37
N ALA A 112 17.97 -0.95 1.28
CA ALA A 112 19.12 -0.89 2.17
C ALA A 112 20.44 -0.90 1.38
N ARG A 113 20.49 -1.67 0.28
CA ARG A 113 21.62 -1.63 -0.68
C ARG A 113 21.80 -0.26 -1.33
N GLN A 114 20.70 0.41 -1.67
CA GLN A 114 20.71 1.73 -2.29
C GLN A 114 21.12 2.85 -1.32
N TYR A 115 20.72 2.75 -0.06
CA TYR A 115 20.92 3.77 0.97
C TYR A 115 22.10 3.49 1.92
N HIS A 116 22.79 2.36 1.74
CA HIS A 116 23.90 1.88 2.57
C HIS A 116 23.52 1.61 4.03
N TYR A 117 22.39 0.93 4.22
CA TYR A 117 21.91 0.48 5.54
C TYR A 117 22.38 -0.95 5.83
N GLU A 118 22.84 -1.19 7.06
CA GLU A 118 23.34 -2.49 7.51
C GLU A 118 22.30 -3.22 8.38
N TYR A 119 22.01 -4.48 8.07
CA TYR A 119 21.08 -5.30 8.85
C TYR A 119 21.66 -5.59 10.25
N GLY A 120 20.84 -5.52 11.29
CA GLY A 120 21.25 -5.68 12.68
C GLY A 120 21.84 -4.41 13.33
N LYS A 121 22.15 -3.38 12.54
CA LYS A 121 22.69 -2.09 13.01
C LYS A 121 21.74 -0.94 12.72
N ASP A 122 21.35 -0.79 11.45
CA ASP A 122 20.48 0.29 11.00
C ASP A 122 19.03 -0.18 10.87
N TRP A 123 18.82 -1.48 10.60
CA TRP A 123 17.49 -2.05 10.54
C TRP A 123 17.42 -3.53 10.89
N ILE A 124 16.23 -3.97 11.32
CA ILE A 124 15.91 -5.38 11.60
C ILE A 124 14.50 -5.72 11.09
N ASN A 125 14.21 -7.01 10.95
CA ASN A 125 12.88 -7.52 10.64
C ASN A 125 12.49 -8.59 11.67
N LEU A 126 11.35 -8.39 12.33
CA LEU A 126 10.85 -9.17 13.46
C LEU A 126 9.69 -10.10 13.05
#